data_AF-A0A935GR52-F1
#
_entry.id   AF-A0A935GR52-F1
#
_cell.length_a   1.000
_cell.length_b   1.000
_cell.length_c   1.000
_cell.angle_alpha   90.00
_cell.angle_beta   90.00
_cell.angle_gamma   90.00
#
_symmetry.space_group_name_H-M   'P 1'
#
loop_
_entity.id
_entity.type
_entity.pdbx_description
1 polymer ?
#
loop_
_entity_poly.entity_id
_entity_poly.type
_entity_poly.pdbx_seq_one_letter_code
_entity_poly.pdbx_strand_id
1 'polypeptide(L)'
;MTERTSSAVPDQTDYAAVHGDIVALLESARRAAARSVNALMTASYWEIGRRIVEFEQGGQERASYGEAMIKRLGGDLSRQFGRGFGWRNLAQMRTFYLAWPANQIVQTLSAKSPTVPKTMAFYSH
;
A
#
# COMPACT_ATOMS: atom_id res chain seq x y z
N MET A 1 -16.17 25.71 -55.81
CA MET A 1 -15.50 24.41 -55.86
C MET A 1 -14.31 24.44 -54.91
N THR A 2 -14.13 23.35 -54.15
CA THR A 2 -13.07 23.05 -53.15
C THR A 2 -13.33 23.55 -51.72
N GLU A 3 -14.16 22.78 -51.01
CA GLU A 3 -14.14 22.69 -49.55
C GLU A 3 -12.75 22.21 -49.12
N ARG A 4 -12.13 22.99 -48.24
CA ARG A 4 -10.84 22.66 -47.65
C ARG A 4 -11.14 21.70 -46.50
N THR A 5 -10.87 20.42 -46.69
CA THR A 5 -10.94 19.39 -45.64
C THR A 5 -9.97 19.79 -44.52
N SER A 6 -10.49 20.38 -43.44
CA SER A 6 -9.72 20.67 -42.23
C SER A 6 -9.34 19.34 -41.58
N SER A 7 -8.04 19.16 -41.36
CA SER A 7 -7.41 17.92 -40.92
C SER A 7 -8.00 17.37 -39.62
N ALA A 8 -8.25 16.05 -39.59
CA ALA A 8 -8.73 15.27 -38.46
C ALA A 8 -7.70 15.06 -37.33
N VAL A 9 -6.72 15.98 -37.18
CA VAL A 9 -5.66 15.92 -36.17
C VAL A 9 -5.91 17.06 -35.18
N PRO A 10 -6.02 16.77 -33.87
CA PRO A 10 -6.19 17.81 -32.85
C PRO A 10 -5.02 18.81 -32.91
N ASP A 11 -5.28 20.08 -32.61
CA ASP A 11 -4.22 21.07 -32.50
C ASP A 11 -3.15 20.57 -31.51
N GLN A 12 -1.88 20.83 -31.83
CA GLN A 12 -0.75 20.30 -31.06
C GLN A 12 -0.79 20.78 -29.60
N THR A 13 -1.36 21.96 -29.35
CA THR A 13 -1.56 22.54 -28.03
C THR A 13 -2.66 21.81 -27.25
N ASP A 14 -3.81 21.60 -27.88
CA ASP A 14 -4.95 20.89 -27.28
C ASP A 14 -4.59 19.45 -26.94
N TYR A 15 -3.88 18.76 -27.84
CA TYR A 15 -3.38 17.42 -27.59
C TYR A 15 -2.39 17.39 -26.43
N ALA A 16 -1.43 18.32 -26.39
CA ALA A 16 -0.45 18.39 -25.31
C ALA A 16 -1.11 18.64 -23.93
N ALA A 17 -2.14 19.48 -23.89
CA ALA A 17 -2.92 19.75 -22.68
C ALA A 17 -3.65 18.48 -22.20
N VAL A 18 -4.43 17.83 -23.06
CA VAL A 18 -5.17 16.59 -22.72
C VAL A 18 -4.20 15.47 -22.33
N HIS A 19 -3.09 15.32 -23.03
CA HIS A 19 -2.05 14.36 -22.67
C HIS A 19 -1.47 14.63 -21.28
N GLY A 20 -1.14 15.89 -20.97
CA GLY A 20 -0.64 16.30 -19.65
C GLY A 20 -1.63 16.02 -18.53
N ASP A 21 -2.91 16.33 -18.74
CA ASP A 21 -3.98 16.07 -17.77
C ASP A 21 -4.17 14.57 -17.50
N ILE A 22 -4.15 13.74 -18.55
CA ILE A 22 -4.24 12.28 -18.40
C ILE A 22 -3.04 11.74 -17.63
N VAL A 23 -1.82 12.19 -17.95
CA VAL A 23 -0.61 11.79 -17.22
C VAL A 23 -0.72 12.18 -15.74
N ALA A 24 -1.13 13.41 -15.44
CA ALA A 24 -1.30 13.89 -14.06
C ALA A 24 -2.34 13.06 -13.28
N LEU A 25 -3.46 12.71 -13.93
CA LEU A 25 -4.49 11.85 -13.36
C LEU A 25 -3.95 10.46 -13.01
N LEU A 26 -3.25 9.81 -13.96
CA LEU A 26 -2.68 8.48 -13.77
C LEU A 26 -1.61 8.46 -12.67
N GLU A 27 -0.76 9.47 -12.63
CA GLU A 27 0.26 9.64 -11.60
C GLU A 27 -0.36 9.83 -10.20
N SER A 28 -1.42 10.63 -10.11
CA SER A 28 -2.19 10.80 -8.87
C SER A 28 -2.80 9.49 -8.39
N ALA A 29 -3.44 8.74 -9.30
CA ALA A 29 -4.05 7.45 -9.00
C ALA A 29 -3.00 6.42 -8.53
N ARG A 30 -1.85 6.34 -9.21
CA ARG A 30 -0.75 5.44 -8.82
C ARG A 30 -0.21 5.77 -7.44
N ARG A 31 0.01 7.05 -7.13
CA ARG A 31 0.45 7.48 -5.78
C ARG A 31 -0.59 7.15 -4.71
N ALA A 32 -1.87 7.34 -5.00
CA ALA A 32 -2.94 7.00 -4.06
C ALA A 32 -3.01 5.49 -3.78
N ALA A 33 -2.93 4.66 -4.82
CA ALA A 33 -2.88 3.21 -4.69
C ALA A 33 -1.67 2.76 -3.85
N ALA A 34 -0.48 3.29 -4.14
CA ALA A 34 0.73 2.98 -3.38
C ALA A 34 0.59 3.32 -1.89
N ARG A 35 0.02 4.49 -1.55
CA ARG A 35 -0.24 4.85 -0.14
C ARG A 35 -1.22 3.90 0.53
N SER A 36 -2.30 3.51 -0.15
CA SER A 36 -3.29 2.58 0.39
C SER A 36 -2.67 1.20 0.63
N VAL A 37 -1.90 0.69 -0.32
CA VAL A 37 -1.20 -0.59 -0.18
C VAL A 37 -0.20 -0.53 0.98
N ASN A 38 0.60 0.53 1.06
CA ASN A 38 1.57 0.69 2.15
C ASN A 38 0.88 0.69 3.53
N ALA A 39 -0.24 1.40 3.68
CA ALA A 39 -1.01 1.41 4.92
C ALA A 39 -1.52 0.01 5.30
N LEU A 40 -2.10 -0.72 4.35
CA LEU A 40 -2.56 -2.10 4.55
C LEU A 40 -1.41 -3.05 4.93
N MET A 41 -0.26 -2.90 4.28
CA MET A 41 0.91 -3.73 4.54
C MET A 41 1.49 -3.44 5.94
N THR A 42 1.60 -2.16 6.33
CA THR A 42 2.04 -1.78 7.67
C THR A 42 1.14 -2.38 8.75
N ALA A 43 -0.18 -2.29 8.58
CA ALA A 43 -1.13 -2.91 9.50
C ALA A 43 -0.98 -4.44 9.55
N SER A 44 -0.83 -5.08 8.38
CA SER A 44 -0.64 -6.52 8.28
C SER A 44 0.64 -6.99 9.00
N TYR A 45 1.74 -6.25 8.85
CA TYR A 45 3.00 -6.52 9.53
C TYR A 45 2.89 -6.39 11.04
N TRP A 46 2.14 -5.40 11.54
CA TRP A 46 1.84 -5.28 12.95
C TRP A 46 1.03 -6.48 13.47
N GLU A 47 -0.02 -6.87 12.76
CA GLU A 47 -0.88 -8.01 13.08
C GLU A 47 -0.16 -9.37 13.06
N ILE A 48 0.84 -9.52 12.18
CA ILE A 48 1.74 -10.68 12.18
C ILE A 48 2.59 -10.68 13.45
N GLY A 49 3.16 -9.53 13.83
CA GLY A 49 3.89 -9.36 15.07
C GLY A 49 3.08 -9.76 16.30
N ARG A 50 1.81 -9.31 16.37
CA ARG A 50 0.88 -9.69 17.44
C ARG A 50 0.72 -11.20 17.55
N ARG A 51 0.43 -11.88 16.44
CA ARG A 51 0.25 -13.35 16.40
C ARG A 51 1.50 -14.11 16.84
N ILE A 52 2.69 -13.63 16.45
CA ILE A 52 3.96 -14.21 16.89
C ILE A 52 4.09 -14.12 18.42
N VAL A 53 3.84 -12.94 18.99
CA VAL A 53 3.97 -12.72 20.44
C VAL A 53 2.93 -13.51 21.24
N GLU A 54 1.66 -13.53 20.79
CA GLU A 54 0.61 -14.31 21.45
C GLU A 54 0.92 -15.81 21.46
N PHE A 55 1.47 -16.32 20.36
CA PHE A 55 1.89 -17.72 20.29
C PHE A 55 3.05 -18.02 21.25
N GLU A 56 4.05 -17.13 21.35
CA GLU A 56 5.15 -17.27 22.30
C GLU A 56 4.67 -17.28 23.76
N GLN A 57 3.68 -16.44 24.10
CA GLN A 57 3.11 -16.39 25.46
C GLN A 57 2.29 -17.65 25.81
N GLY A 58 1.65 -18.28 24.82
CA GLY A 58 0.88 -19.51 25.00
C GLY A 58 1.74 -20.78 25.12
N GLY A 59 3.03 -20.72 24.76
CA GLY A 59 3.96 -21.84 24.81
C GLY A 59 5.16 -21.55 25.68
N GLN A 60 5.06 -21.85 26.99
CA GLN A 60 6.15 -21.91 27.99
C GLN A 60 7.48 -21.29 27.51
N GLU A 61 7.62 -19.97 27.71
CA GLU A 61 8.74 -19.13 27.27
C GLU A 61 10.11 -19.85 27.31
N ARG A 62 10.55 -20.33 26.16
CA ARG A 62 11.98 -20.60 25.93
C ARG A 62 12.39 -19.72 24.76
N ALA A 63 13.36 -18.84 24.99
CA ALA A 63 13.92 -17.99 23.93
C ALA A 63 14.35 -18.80 22.69
N SER A 64 14.80 -20.06 22.89
CA SER A 64 15.13 -20.97 21.78
C SER A 64 13.92 -21.44 20.97
N TYR A 65 12.75 -21.57 21.60
CA TYR A 65 11.50 -21.99 20.94
C TYR A 65 10.96 -20.89 20.02
N GLY A 66 10.92 -19.64 20.50
CA GLY A 66 10.50 -18.49 19.69
C GLY A 66 11.40 -18.27 18.47
N GLU A 67 12.72 -18.40 18.64
CA GLU A 67 13.65 -18.24 17.52
C GLU A 67 13.51 -19.35 16.46
N ALA A 68 13.36 -20.61 16.90
CA ALA A 68 13.15 -21.73 16.00
C ALA A 68 11.81 -21.60 15.24
N MET A 69 10.76 -21.14 15.91
CA MET A 69 9.47 -20.86 15.29
C MET A 69 9.59 -19.78 14.20
N ILE A 70 10.21 -18.64 14.50
CA ILE A 70 10.36 -17.52 13.54
C ILE A 70 11.17 -17.97 12.31
N LYS A 71 12.21 -18.79 12.51
CA LYS A 71 12.99 -19.35 11.40
C LYS A 71 12.14 -20.25 10.50
N ARG A 72 11.37 -21.16 11.10
CA ARG A 72 10.45 -22.04 10.35
C ARG A 72 9.40 -21.24 9.60
N LEU A 73 8.71 -20.34 10.29
CA LEU A 73 7.68 -19.48 9.71
C LEU A 73 8.23 -18.63 8.57
N GLY A 74 9.46 -18.11 8.72
CA GLY A 74 10.14 -17.36 7.68
C GLY A 74 10.42 -18.18 6.43
N GLY A 75 10.80 -19.45 6.60
CA GLY A 75 10.99 -20.38 5.48
C GLY A 75 9.68 -20.69 4.77
N ASP A 76 8.61 -20.96 5.51
CA ASP A 76 7.29 -21.28 4.97
C ASP A 76 6.68 -20.07 4.22
N LEU A 77 6.68 -18.90 4.84
CA LEU A 77 6.12 -17.69 4.23
C LEU A 77 6.96 -17.18 3.07
N SER A 78 8.30 -17.30 3.12
CA SER A 78 9.14 -16.96 1.96
C SER A 78 8.87 -17.86 0.76
N ARG A 79 8.56 -19.15 0.98
CA ARG A 79 8.17 -20.05 -0.11
C ARG A 79 6.81 -19.69 -0.72
N GLN A 80 5.87 -19.24 0.11
CA GLN A 80 4.51 -18.92 -0.34
C GLN A 80 4.39 -17.51 -0.95
N PHE A 81 5.03 -16.51 -0.34
CA PHE A 81 4.85 -15.09 -0.66
C PHE A 81 6.12 -14.41 -1.20
N GLY A 82 7.26 -15.10 -1.17
CA GLY A 82 8.51 -14.59 -1.72
C GLY A 82 9.22 -13.57 -0.82
N ARG A 83 9.90 -12.63 -1.47
CA ARG A 83 10.72 -11.61 -0.80
C ARG A 83 9.85 -10.76 0.13
N GLY A 84 10.34 -10.52 1.35
CA GLY A 84 9.64 -9.73 2.36
C GLY A 84 9.13 -10.55 3.55
N PHE A 85 9.12 -11.88 3.44
CA PHE A 85 8.58 -12.77 4.47
C PHE A 85 9.62 -13.74 5.06
N GLY A 86 10.90 -13.39 4.97
CA GLY A 86 11.99 -14.13 5.60
C GLY A 86 12.02 -13.95 7.12
N TRP A 87 12.75 -14.83 7.81
CA TRP A 87 12.85 -14.84 9.27
C TRP A 87 13.26 -13.49 9.86
N ARG A 88 14.16 -12.73 9.21
CA ARG A 88 14.57 -11.40 9.65
C ARG A 88 13.42 -10.41 9.66
N ASN A 89 12.57 -10.46 8.64
CA ASN A 89 11.42 -9.56 8.55
C ASN A 89 10.36 -9.94 9.57
N LEU A 90 10.14 -11.23 9.81
CA LEU A 90 9.23 -11.69 10.88
C LEU A 90 9.73 -11.28 12.28
N ALA A 91 11.04 -11.36 12.54
CA ALA A 91 11.62 -10.85 13.76
C ALA A 91 11.40 -9.33 13.92
N GLN A 92 11.49 -8.56 12.84
CA GLN A 92 11.16 -7.14 12.85
C GLN A 92 9.67 -6.89 13.10
N MET A 93 8.77 -7.67 12.49
CA MET A 93 7.32 -7.58 12.73
C MET A 93 6.98 -7.86 14.19
N ARG A 94 7.61 -8.86 14.81
CA ARG A 94 7.52 -9.13 16.25
C ARG A 94 7.95 -7.92 17.08
N THR A 95 9.13 -7.37 16.80
CA THR A 95 9.63 -6.16 17.48
C THR A 95 8.70 -4.97 17.29
N PHE A 96 8.11 -4.83 16.10
CA PHE A 96 7.17 -3.76 15.80
C PHE A 96 5.93 -3.83 16.69
N TYR A 97 5.33 -5.01 16.87
CA TYR A 97 4.21 -5.17 17.79
C TYR A 97 4.61 -4.90 19.26
N LEU A 98 5.77 -5.40 19.70
CA LEU A 98 6.25 -5.19 21.07
C LEU A 98 6.51 -3.71 21.38
N ALA A 99 6.95 -2.93 20.39
CA ALA A 99 7.20 -1.49 20.54
C ALA A 99 5.90 -0.66 20.53
N TRP A 100 4.83 -1.13 19.88
CA TRP A 100 3.53 -0.46 19.82
C TRP A 100 2.37 -1.46 20.05
N PRO A 101 2.14 -1.92 21.28
CA PRO A 101 1.06 -2.87 21.60
C PRO A 101 -0.34 -2.29 21.40
N ALA A 102 -1.37 -3.16 21.35
CA ALA A 102 -2.74 -2.80 20.95
C ALA A 102 -3.37 -1.67 21.79
N ASN A 103 -3.00 -1.56 23.07
CA ASN A 103 -3.44 -0.49 23.96
C ASN A 103 -2.87 0.90 23.58
N GLN A 104 -1.86 0.96 22.70
CA GLN A 104 -1.28 2.18 22.17
C GLN A 104 -1.79 2.54 20.76
N ILE A 105 -2.43 1.62 20.05
CA ILE A 105 -2.98 1.84 18.70
C ILE A 105 -4.50 1.95 18.76
N VAL A 106 -5.00 3.14 19.10
CA VAL A 106 -6.44 3.46 19.23
C VAL A 106 -7.13 3.85 17.91
N GLN A 107 -6.61 3.46 16.74
CA GLN A 107 -7.16 3.84 15.44
C GLN A 107 -7.56 2.60 14.61
N THR A 108 -8.86 2.40 14.43
CA THR A 108 -9.42 1.49 13.42
C THR A 108 -8.97 1.95 12.03
N LEU A 109 -8.49 1.01 11.21
CA LEU A 109 -8.08 1.27 9.82
C LEU A 109 -9.29 1.71 9.00
N SER A 110 -9.55 3.02 8.97
CA SER A 110 -10.56 3.61 8.10
C SER A 110 -10.00 3.67 6.68
N ALA A 111 -10.57 2.88 5.78
CA ALA A 111 -10.31 2.99 4.35
C ALA A 111 -10.90 4.32 3.84
N LYS A 112 -10.13 5.40 3.86
CA LYS A 112 -10.49 6.62 3.13
C LYS A 112 -10.18 6.42 1.64
N SER A 113 -11.22 6.27 0.84
CA SER A 113 -11.13 6.44 -0.61
C SER A 113 -10.80 7.90 -0.94
N PRO A 114 -9.83 8.18 -1.83
CA PRO A 114 -9.62 9.54 -2.32
C PRO A 114 -10.82 9.94 -3.19
N THR A 115 -11.56 10.96 -2.76
CA THR A 115 -12.60 11.59 -3.57
C THR A 115 -11.91 12.24 -4.77
N VAL A 116 -12.31 11.87 -5.99
CA VAL A 116 -11.84 12.55 -7.20
C VAL A 116 -12.35 13.99 -7.15
N PRO A 117 -11.48 15.01 -7.28
CA PRO A 117 -11.91 16.40 -7.30
C PRO A 117 -12.83 16.62 -8.51
N LYS A 118 -14.03 17.14 -8.24
CA LYS A 118 -14.98 17.56 -9.26
C LYS A 118 -14.41 18.83 -9.89
N THR A 119 -13.70 18.70 -11.02
CA THR A 119 -13.20 19.87 -11.76
C THR A 119 -14.37 20.79 -12.07
N MET A 120 -14.30 22.02 -11.54
CA MET A 120 -15.32 23.04 -11.72
C MET A 120 -15.43 23.38 -13.22
N ALA A 121 -16.63 23.20 -13.76
CA ALA A 121 -17.03 23.81 -15.02
C ALA A 121 -17.19 25.32 -14.80
N PHE A 122 -16.22 26.11 -15.25
CA PHE A 122 -16.41 27.53 -15.50
C PHE A 122 -15.77 27.88 -16.83
N TYR A 123 -16.59 28.04 -17.87
CA TYR A 123 -16.53 29.24 -18.70
C TYR A 123 -17.88 29.44 -19.40
N SER A 124 -18.56 30.52 -19.05
CA SER A 124 -19.68 31.09 -19.78
C SER A 124 -19.50 32.60 -19.73
N HIS A 125 -19.78 33.24 -20.87
CA HIS A 125 -19.67 34.66 -21.25
C HIS A 125 -18.44 34.98 -22.08
#